data_AF-A0A830G098-F1
#
_entry.id   AF-A0A830G098-F1
#
_cell.length_a   1.000
_cell.length_b   1.000
_cell.length_c   1.000
_cell.angle_alpha   90.00
_cell.angle_beta   90.00
_cell.angle_gamma   90.00
#
_symmetry.space_group_name_H-M   'P 1'
#
loop_
_entity.id
_entity.type
_entity.pdbx_description
1 polymer ?
#
loop_
_entity_poly.entity_id
_entity_poly.type
_entity_poly.pdbx_seq_one_letter_code
_entity_poly.pdbx_strand_id
1 'polypeptide(L)'
;MILVVDSDASLVGVLDERCVHVESRAALPERIPGGTLLLLAPDAVDDPDELVRAARERADGSLAVVAVSETAEAVDTAAYDGVLAPDADGATVRRVADRARRIAAYREAVATLYETSPGEGTAAARERAAERFAALPDDLDDADVAAIIRPS
;
A
#
# COMPACT_ATOMS: atom_id res chain seq x y z
N MET A 1 -1.00 8.87 -7.94
CA MET A 1 0.35 8.87 -8.56
C MET A 1 0.95 7.49 -8.40
N ILE A 2 1.85 7.09 -9.30
CA ILE A 2 2.57 5.81 -9.20
C ILE A 2 4.08 6.05 -9.13
N LEU A 3 4.73 5.43 -8.16
CA LEU A 3 6.18 5.22 -8.11
C LEU A 3 6.46 3.81 -8.66
N VAL A 4 7.46 3.68 -9.52
CA VAL A 4 7.76 2.44 -10.25
C VAL A 4 9.22 2.04 -10.03
N VAL A 5 9.45 0.87 -9.44
CA VAL A 5 10.77 0.26 -9.27
C VAL A 5 10.79 -1.03 -10.11
N ASP A 6 11.53 -0.97 -11.22
CA ASP A 6 11.73 -2.03 -12.23
C ASP A 6 10.49 -2.80 -12.69
N SER A 7 9.30 -2.20 -12.59
CA SER A 7 8.05 -2.83 -13.03
C SER A 7 7.79 -2.58 -14.51
N ASP A 8 7.37 -3.62 -15.24
CA ASP A 8 7.12 -3.55 -16.69
C ASP A 8 6.11 -2.44 -17.03
N ALA A 9 6.39 -1.70 -18.11
CA ALA A 9 5.58 -0.58 -18.57
C ALA A 9 4.13 -0.96 -18.91
N SER A 10 3.85 -2.25 -19.20
CA SER A 10 2.50 -2.78 -19.41
C SER A 10 1.65 -2.75 -18.14
N LEU A 11 2.18 -3.17 -16.98
CA LEU A 11 1.50 -3.07 -15.68
C LEU A 11 1.15 -1.61 -15.37
N VAL A 12 2.12 -0.73 -15.60
CA VAL A 12 2.04 0.70 -15.29
C VAL A 12 1.02 1.41 -16.19
N GLY A 13 1.02 1.11 -17.49
CA GLY A 13 0.13 1.71 -18.49
C GLY A 13 -1.36 1.35 -18.33
N VAL A 14 -1.70 0.35 -17.51
CA VAL A 14 -3.08 -0.02 -17.19
C VAL A 14 -3.79 1.04 -16.32
N LEU A 15 -3.04 1.78 -15.49
CA LEU A 15 -3.60 2.57 -14.40
C LEU A 15 -3.89 4.05 -14.78
N ASP A 16 -3.46 4.52 -15.96
CA ASP A 16 -3.72 5.87 -16.50
C ASP A 16 -3.36 7.04 -15.54
N GLU A 17 -2.25 6.89 -14.82
CA GLU A 17 -1.77 7.85 -13.84
C GLU A 17 -0.38 8.41 -14.18
N ARG A 18 -0.02 9.56 -13.56
CA ARG A 18 1.36 10.04 -13.61
C ARG A 18 2.28 9.06 -12.89
N CYS A 19 3.27 8.58 -13.63
CA CYS A 19 4.29 7.64 -13.18
C CYS A 19 5.63 8.34 -12.95
N VAL A 20 6.42 7.81 -12.02
CA VAL A 20 7.78 8.26 -11.70
C VAL A 20 8.62 7.00 -11.45
N HIS A 21 9.66 6.79 -12.26
CA HIS A 21 10.59 5.69 -12.06
C HIS A 21 11.56 6.01 -10.91
N VAL A 22 11.84 5.02 -10.07
CA VAL A 22 12.67 5.13 -8.87
C VAL A 22 13.63 3.95 -8.86
N GLU A 23 14.90 4.21 -9.17
CA GLU A 23 15.96 3.18 -9.19
C GLU A 23 16.64 3.00 -7.83
N SER A 24 16.41 3.91 -6.87
CA SER A 24 17.02 3.87 -5.55
C SER A 24 16.35 4.85 -4.57
N ARG A 25 16.73 4.79 -3.28
CA ARG A 25 16.32 5.75 -2.25
C ARG A 25 16.69 7.21 -2.59
N ALA A 26 17.70 7.42 -3.42
CA ALA A 26 18.09 8.75 -3.90
C ALA A 26 17.18 9.28 -5.04
N ALA A 27 16.56 8.37 -5.81
CA ALA A 27 15.63 8.72 -6.91
C ALA A 27 14.19 8.95 -6.44
N LEU A 28 13.84 8.56 -5.19
CA LEU A 28 12.55 8.92 -4.59
C LEU A 28 12.35 10.45 -4.60
N PRO A 29 11.12 10.95 -4.90
CA PRO A 29 10.79 12.37 -4.75
C PRO A 29 11.05 12.90 -3.33
N GLU A 30 11.28 14.21 -3.19
CA GLU A 30 11.41 14.86 -1.87
C GLU A 30 10.13 14.75 -1.04
N ARG A 31 8.97 14.71 -1.72
CA ARG A 31 7.63 14.66 -1.14
C ARG A 31 6.72 13.80 -2.03
N ILE A 32 5.94 12.91 -1.41
CA ILE A 32 5.06 11.95 -2.07
C ILE A 32 3.61 12.22 -1.62
N PRO A 33 2.66 12.54 -2.53
CA PRO A 33 1.27 12.75 -2.13
C PRO A 33 0.62 11.49 -1.54
N GLY A 34 -0.26 11.65 -0.55
CA GLY A 34 -1.09 10.56 -0.04
C GLY A 34 -1.96 9.91 -1.13
N GLY A 35 -2.26 8.63 -0.98
CA GLY A 35 -2.90 7.81 -2.02
C GLY A 35 -1.97 7.37 -3.16
N THR A 36 -0.67 7.64 -3.05
CA THR A 36 0.32 7.12 -4.01
C THR A 36 0.41 5.59 -3.94
N LEU A 37 0.64 4.97 -5.10
CA LEU A 37 0.99 3.57 -5.23
C LEU A 37 2.50 3.45 -5.51
N LEU A 38 3.18 2.55 -4.82
CA LEU A 38 4.54 2.10 -5.12
C LEU A 38 4.43 0.68 -5.69
N LEU A 39 4.72 0.53 -6.99
CA LEU A 39 4.97 -0.76 -7.61
C LEU A 39 6.46 -1.07 -7.47
N LEU A 40 6.78 -2.20 -6.83
CA LEU A 40 8.15 -2.57 -6.48
C LEU A 40 8.44 -4.02 -6.85
N ALA A 41 9.34 -4.26 -7.81
CA ALA A 41 10.00 -5.56 -7.95
C ALA A 41 11.06 -5.69 -6.82
N PRO A 42 10.88 -6.55 -5.81
CA PRO A 42 11.76 -6.56 -4.64
C PRO A 42 13.20 -6.97 -4.98
N ASP A 43 13.35 -7.92 -5.92
CA ASP A 43 14.65 -8.45 -6.36
C ASP A 43 15.46 -7.46 -7.22
N ALA A 44 14.89 -6.31 -7.58
CA ALA A 44 15.54 -5.28 -8.40
C ALA A 44 16.29 -4.21 -7.59
N VAL A 45 16.28 -4.29 -6.25
CA VAL A 45 16.96 -3.33 -5.36
C VAL A 45 17.67 -4.03 -4.20
N ASP A 46 18.84 -3.51 -3.79
CA ASP A 46 19.68 -4.12 -2.75
C ASP A 46 19.00 -4.18 -1.36
N ASP A 47 18.10 -3.23 -1.07
CA ASP A 47 17.32 -3.16 0.17
C ASP A 47 15.90 -2.60 -0.11
N PRO A 48 14.91 -3.48 -0.36
CA PRO A 48 13.53 -3.04 -0.61
C PRO A 48 12.86 -2.47 0.65
N ASP A 49 13.24 -2.91 1.85
CA ASP A 49 12.64 -2.45 3.11
C ASP A 49 13.10 -1.02 3.46
N GLU A 50 14.37 -0.67 3.24
CA GLU A 50 14.84 0.71 3.37
C GLU A 50 14.18 1.62 2.34
N LEU A 51 13.96 1.14 1.11
CA LEU A 51 13.29 1.89 0.06
C LEU A 51 11.81 2.15 0.41
N VAL A 52 11.08 1.13 0.85
CA VAL A 52 9.69 1.24 1.30
C VAL A 52 9.57 2.15 2.52
N ARG A 53 10.44 1.99 3.53
CA ARG A 53 10.49 2.87 4.70
C ARG A 53 10.74 4.32 4.28
N ALA A 54 11.73 4.56 3.42
CA ALA A 54 12.06 5.90 2.96
C ALA A 54 10.99 6.55 2.08
N ALA A 55 10.17 5.76 1.39
CA ALA A 55 9.01 6.23 0.66
C ALA A 55 7.86 6.58 1.62
N ARG A 56 7.59 5.75 2.64
CA ARG A 56 6.61 6.04 3.71
C ARG A 56 7.01 7.29 4.52
N GLU A 57 8.31 7.45 4.83
CA GLU A 57 8.88 8.63 5.52
C GLU A 57 8.68 9.97 4.78
N ARG A 58 8.41 9.95 3.46
CA ARG A 58 8.21 11.14 2.62
C ARG A 58 6.76 11.28 2.12
N ALA A 59 5.86 10.43 2.58
CA ALA A 59 4.46 10.45 2.17
C ALA A 59 3.64 11.45 3.01
N ASP A 60 2.78 12.24 2.35
CA ASP A 60 1.83 13.16 2.99
C ASP A 60 0.64 12.45 3.68
N GLY A 61 0.76 11.15 3.96
CA GLY A 61 -0.31 10.25 4.38
C GLY A 61 -0.12 8.86 3.75
N SER A 62 -1.22 8.15 3.47
CA SER A 62 -1.17 6.76 3.02
C SER A 62 -0.34 6.53 1.74
N LEU A 63 0.58 5.58 1.81
CA LEU A 63 1.33 5.02 0.68
C LEU A 63 0.98 3.53 0.58
N ALA A 64 0.44 3.11 -0.57
CA ALA A 64 0.21 1.69 -0.86
C ALA A 64 1.43 1.10 -1.55
N VAL A 65 1.92 -0.05 -1.08
CA VAL A 65 3.06 -0.75 -1.67
C VAL A 65 2.60 -2.09 -2.21
N VAL A 66 2.82 -2.35 -3.51
CA VAL A 66 2.52 -3.63 -4.15
C VAL A 66 3.81 -4.23 -4.67
N ALA A 67 4.14 -5.43 -4.18
CA ALA A 67 5.25 -6.20 -4.70
C ALA A 67 4.92 -6.76 -6.09
N VAL A 68 5.86 -6.70 -7.02
CA VAL A 68 5.79 -7.34 -8.34
C VAL A 68 6.73 -8.54 -8.31
N SER A 69 6.20 -9.76 -8.35
CA SER A 69 6.99 -10.99 -8.26
C SER A 69 6.26 -12.18 -8.91
N GLU A 70 6.99 -13.04 -9.60
CA GLU A 70 6.43 -14.27 -10.19
C GLU A 70 5.91 -15.26 -9.13
N THR A 71 6.43 -15.21 -7.90
CA THR A 71 6.11 -16.16 -6.82
C THR A 71 5.56 -15.42 -5.60
N ALA A 72 4.24 -15.21 -5.57
CA ALA A 72 3.58 -14.51 -4.46
C ALA A 72 3.77 -15.18 -3.08
N GLU A 73 4.04 -16.49 -3.03
CA GLU A 73 4.35 -17.23 -1.79
C GLU A 73 5.76 -16.94 -1.23
N ALA A 74 6.66 -16.36 -2.04
CA ALA A 74 8.02 -16.00 -1.64
C ALA A 74 8.14 -14.55 -1.11
N VAL A 75 7.09 -13.75 -1.25
CA VAL A 75 7.05 -12.35 -0.83
C VAL A 75 6.60 -12.24 0.64
N ASP A 76 7.34 -11.53 1.49
CA ASP A 76 6.89 -11.23 2.85
C ASP A 76 5.73 -10.23 2.85
N THR A 77 4.51 -10.77 2.85
CA THR A 77 3.26 -9.99 2.84
C THR A 77 3.06 -9.07 4.05
N ALA A 78 3.92 -9.11 5.07
CA ALA A 78 3.89 -8.14 6.17
C ALA A 78 4.33 -6.72 5.75
N ALA A 79 5.28 -6.61 4.81
CA ALA A 79 5.80 -5.31 4.34
C ALA A 79 4.88 -4.62 3.31
N TYR A 80 4.06 -5.41 2.61
CA TYR A 80 3.29 -4.98 1.45
C TYR A 80 1.79 -4.78 1.76
N ASP A 81 1.13 -4.03 0.88
CA ASP A 81 -0.32 -3.82 0.84
C ASP A 81 -0.98 -4.67 -0.28
N GLY A 82 -0.19 -5.31 -1.15
CA GLY A 82 -0.62 -6.29 -2.15
C GLY A 82 0.55 -6.95 -2.90
N VAL A 83 0.26 -7.94 -3.74
CA VAL A 83 1.25 -8.62 -4.62
C VAL A 83 0.65 -8.82 -6.02
N LEU A 84 1.45 -8.61 -7.07
CA LEU A 84 1.11 -8.83 -8.48
C LEU A 84 2.15 -9.72 -9.16
N ALA A 85 1.69 -10.58 -10.07
CA ALA A 85 2.57 -11.25 -11.04
C ALA A 85 3.01 -10.25 -12.14
N PRO A 86 4.20 -10.39 -12.74
CA PRO A 86 4.67 -9.48 -13.79
C PRO A 86 3.79 -9.46 -15.05
N ASP A 87 3.11 -10.57 -15.34
CA ASP A 87 2.23 -10.79 -16.50
C ASP A 87 0.73 -10.59 -16.17
N ALA A 88 0.41 -10.04 -15.00
CA ALA A 88 -0.97 -9.88 -14.53
C ALA A 88 -1.84 -9.05 -15.48
N ASP A 89 -3.06 -9.53 -15.74
CA ASP A 89 -4.00 -8.86 -16.64
C ASP A 89 -4.45 -7.48 -16.12
N GLY A 90 -4.86 -6.59 -17.03
CA GLY A 90 -5.25 -5.22 -16.70
C GLY A 90 -6.52 -5.04 -15.87
N ALA A 91 -7.30 -6.09 -15.60
CA ALA A 91 -8.35 -6.05 -14.58
C ALA A 91 -7.80 -6.48 -13.21
N THR A 92 -6.92 -7.48 -13.18
CA THR A 92 -6.19 -7.91 -11.98
C THR A 92 -5.29 -6.80 -11.42
N VAL A 93 -4.52 -6.10 -12.27
CA VAL A 93 -3.66 -4.97 -11.86
C VAL A 93 -4.46 -3.89 -11.16
N ARG A 94 -5.58 -3.44 -11.74
CA ARG A 94 -6.47 -2.42 -11.14
C ARG A 94 -7.02 -2.90 -9.79
N ARG A 95 -7.62 -4.09 -9.77
CA ARG A 95 -8.18 -4.71 -8.57
C ARG A 95 -7.18 -4.77 -7.40
N VAL A 96 -5.93 -5.15 -7.66
CA VAL A 96 -4.90 -5.23 -6.60
C VAL A 96 -4.40 -3.84 -6.21
N ALA A 97 -4.18 -2.93 -7.16
CA ALA A 97 -3.79 -1.55 -6.88
C ALA A 97 -4.83 -0.82 -6.01
N ASP A 98 -6.11 -0.95 -6.34
CA ASP A 98 -7.22 -0.34 -5.60
C ASP A 98 -7.38 -0.96 -4.20
N ARG A 99 -7.27 -2.30 -4.09
CA ARG A 99 -7.28 -3.01 -2.80
C ARG A 99 -6.12 -2.58 -1.91
N ALA A 100 -4.90 -2.47 -2.46
CA ALA A 100 -3.71 -2.01 -1.74
C ALA A 100 -3.87 -0.55 -1.28
N ARG A 101 -4.47 0.32 -2.10
CA ARG A 101 -4.82 1.70 -1.73
C ARG A 101 -5.80 1.76 -0.56
N ARG A 102 -6.86 0.93 -0.58
CA ARG A 102 -7.80 0.81 0.54
C ARG A 102 -7.12 0.28 1.81
N ILE A 103 -6.25 -0.72 1.71
CA ILE A 103 -5.45 -1.24 2.84
C ILE A 103 -4.56 -0.14 3.45
N ALA A 104 -3.83 0.60 2.61
CA ALA A 104 -2.95 1.67 3.08
C ALA A 104 -3.72 2.86 3.68
N ALA A 105 -4.83 3.28 3.07
CA ALA A 105 -5.70 4.33 3.60
C ALA A 105 -6.35 3.91 4.93
N TYR A 106 -6.71 2.63 5.07
CA TYR A 106 -7.21 2.07 6.32
C TYR A 106 -6.14 2.05 7.42
N ARG A 107 -4.94 1.53 7.12
CA ARG A 107 -3.79 1.49 8.03
C ARG A 107 -3.44 2.90 8.56
N GLU A 108 -3.47 3.90 7.67
CA GLU A 108 -3.27 5.32 8.00
C GLU A 108 -4.37 5.87 8.93
N ALA A 109 -5.64 5.74 8.55
CA ALA A 109 -6.76 6.27 9.34
C ALA A 109 -6.87 5.63 10.73
N VAL A 110 -6.51 4.34 10.85
CA VAL A 110 -6.41 3.63 12.14
C VAL A 110 -5.26 4.19 12.99
N ALA A 111 -4.11 4.53 12.39
CA ALA A 111 -3.03 5.21 13.11
C ALA A 111 -3.47 6.59 13.62
N THR A 112 -4.06 7.42 12.76
CA THR A 112 -4.60 8.75 13.13
C THR A 112 -5.63 8.66 14.26
N LEU A 113 -6.52 7.66 14.22
CA LEU A 113 -7.52 7.42 15.27
C LEU A 113 -6.85 7.10 16.62
N TYR A 114 -5.76 6.34 16.66
CA TYR A 114 -5.07 6.00 17.91
C TYR A 114 -4.13 7.08 18.44
N GLU A 115 -3.55 7.91 17.58
CA GLU A 115 -2.83 9.13 18.02
C GLU A 115 -3.78 10.14 18.69
N THR A 116 -5.08 10.08 18.38
CA THR A 116 -6.10 11.01 18.89
C THR A 116 -7.07 10.42 19.92
N SER A 117 -7.00 9.11 20.24
CA SER A 117 -7.94 8.44 21.15
C SER A 117 -7.41 8.26 22.59
N PRO A 118 -7.94 8.98 23.60
CA PRO A 118 -7.53 8.79 24.99
C PRO A 118 -8.32 7.65 25.66
N GLY A 119 -7.71 6.48 25.83
CA GLY A 119 -8.20 5.49 26.81
C GLY A 119 -7.83 4.03 26.56
N GLU A 120 -7.59 3.63 25.31
CA GLU A 120 -7.25 2.24 24.97
C GLU A 120 -5.76 2.06 24.64
N GLY A 121 -5.17 0.96 25.12
CA GLY A 121 -3.77 0.62 24.84
C GLY A 121 -3.56 0.25 23.38
N THR A 122 -2.56 0.87 22.73
CA THR A 122 -2.30 0.81 21.27
C THR A 122 -2.26 -0.61 20.69
N ALA A 123 -1.85 -1.62 21.46
CA ALA A 123 -1.85 -3.02 21.03
C ALA A 123 -3.27 -3.60 20.88
N ALA A 124 -4.09 -3.54 21.94
CA ALA A 124 -5.43 -4.13 21.96
C ALA A 124 -6.40 -3.43 20.97
N ALA A 125 -6.15 -2.15 20.68
CA ALA A 125 -6.88 -1.41 19.66
C ALA A 125 -6.51 -1.89 18.24
N ARG A 126 -5.20 -1.96 17.92
CA ARG A 126 -4.68 -2.50 16.65
C ARG A 126 -5.16 -3.92 16.36
N GLU A 127 -5.26 -4.76 17.37
CA GLU A 127 -5.79 -6.12 17.27
C GLU A 127 -7.23 -6.11 16.74
N ARG A 128 -8.14 -5.33 17.35
CA ARG A 128 -9.53 -5.19 16.90
C ARG A 128 -9.69 -4.50 15.54
N ALA A 129 -8.77 -3.63 15.15
CA ALA A 129 -8.73 -3.08 13.80
C ALA A 129 -8.36 -4.17 12.78
N ALA A 130 -7.33 -4.97 13.06
CA ALA A 130 -6.94 -6.09 12.20
C ALA A 130 -8.04 -7.15 12.09
N GLU A 131 -8.70 -7.52 13.20
CA GLU A 131 -9.86 -8.42 13.23
C GLU A 131 -11.01 -7.91 12.35
N ARG A 132 -11.41 -6.64 12.52
CA ARG A 132 -12.45 -6.03 11.68
C ARG A 132 -12.05 -6.01 10.22
N PHE A 133 -10.79 -5.70 9.90
CA PHE A 133 -10.34 -5.64 8.51
C PHE A 133 -10.30 -7.01 7.82
N ALA A 134 -9.86 -8.05 8.54
CA ALA A 134 -9.83 -9.42 8.04
C ALA A 134 -11.24 -10.03 7.80
N ALA A 135 -12.30 -9.41 8.34
CA ALA A 135 -13.69 -9.82 8.17
C ALA A 135 -14.44 -9.10 7.04
N LEU A 136 -13.78 -8.17 6.32
CA LEU A 136 -14.39 -7.40 5.22
C LEU A 136 -14.36 -8.16 3.90
N PRO A 137 -15.32 -7.91 2.99
CA PRO A 137 -15.28 -8.47 1.65
C PRO A 137 -14.28 -7.70 0.76
N ASP A 138 -13.77 -8.33 -0.29
CA ASP A 138 -12.73 -7.75 -1.17
C ASP A 138 -13.20 -6.53 -2.00
N ASP A 139 -14.50 -6.35 -2.17
CA ASP A 139 -15.15 -5.24 -2.89
C ASP A 139 -15.41 -3.98 -2.05
N LEU A 140 -15.06 -4.02 -0.75
CA LEU A 140 -14.78 -2.92 0.20
C LEU A 140 -14.82 -1.49 -0.40
N ASP A 141 -15.71 -0.62 0.08
CA ASP A 141 -15.82 0.78 -0.39
C ASP A 141 -15.42 1.86 0.64
N ASP A 142 -15.46 3.14 0.26
CA ASP A 142 -15.13 4.27 1.14
C ASP A 142 -16.09 4.43 2.33
N ALA A 143 -17.34 3.97 2.20
CA ALA A 143 -18.33 3.98 3.28
C ALA A 143 -18.09 2.84 4.27
N ASP A 144 -17.64 1.66 3.82
CA ASP A 144 -17.13 0.59 4.69
C ASP A 144 -15.91 1.06 5.49
N VAL A 145 -14.93 1.67 4.82
CA VAL A 145 -13.75 2.27 5.47
C VAL A 145 -14.19 3.30 6.54
N ALA A 146 -15.10 4.20 6.17
CA ALA A 146 -15.66 5.20 7.09
C ALA A 146 -16.54 4.62 8.21
N ALA A 147 -17.07 3.40 8.06
CA ALA A 147 -17.84 2.72 9.10
C ALA A 147 -16.94 2.07 10.16
N ILE A 148 -15.76 1.55 9.77
CA ILE A 148 -14.80 0.93 10.70
C ILE A 148 -14.10 1.97 11.58
N ILE A 149 -13.85 3.16 11.04
CA ILE A 149 -13.19 4.27 11.75
C ILE A 149 -14.09 4.88 12.84
N ARG A 150 -15.42 4.65 12.78
CA ARG A 150 -16.35 5.14 13.80
C ARG A 150 -16.29 4.28 15.07
N PRO A 151 -16.07 4.89 16.26
CA PRO A 151 -16.30 4.17 17.52
C PRO A 151 -17.77 3.73 17.58
N SER A 152 -17.98 2.50 18.07
CA SER A 152 -19.28 1.84 18.24
C SER A 152 -19.86 2.09 19.62
#